data_AF-A0A0S3TI75-F1
#
_entry.id   AF-A0A0S3TI75-F1
#
_cell.length_a   1.000
_cell.length_b   1.000
_cell.length_c   1.000
_cell.angle_alpha   90.00
_cell.angle_beta   90.00
_cell.angle_gamma   90.00
#
_symmetry.space_group_name_H-M   'P 1'
#
loop_
_entity.id
_entity.type
_entity.pdbx_description
1 polymer ?
#
loop_
_entity_poly.entity_id
_entity_poly.type
_entity_poly.pdbx_seq_one_letter_code
_entity_poly.pdbx_strand_id
1 'polypeptide(L)'
;MSNKKGINHLTLEASEEAFEYLQALLKSGELSELLGVSVLDVREIPITETKALNQIKQPENVNLRQWFAGMVEAGWLAIEQLLDPQQVELAFGFRNAISIVRAQKIDLGMQLARESVALVVILPPEADEEVDIVVQVHPLGQTHLPQGVQLLVSDKSGNQLEARSREADNFIQLEFSAKDGESFSVTVILKEVRVTQEFII
;
A
#
# COMPACT_ATOMS: atom_id res chain seq x y z
N MET A 1 -7.15 26.23 26.93
CA MET A 1 -7.00 25.18 25.89
C MET A 1 -6.34 25.84 24.69
N SER A 2 -5.10 25.44 24.36
CA SER A 2 -4.33 26.08 23.30
C SER A 2 -4.86 25.60 21.95
N ASN A 3 -5.49 26.50 21.19
CA ASN A 3 -5.99 26.21 19.85
C ASN A 3 -4.78 26.18 18.91
N LYS A 4 -4.16 25.00 18.73
CA LYS A 4 -3.03 24.83 17.81
C LYS A 4 -3.54 25.11 16.39
N LYS A 5 -3.23 26.30 15.85
CA LYS A 5 -3.33 26.56 14.41
C LYS A 5 -2.26 25.74 13.71
N GLY A 6 -2.66 24.64 13.07
CA GLY A 6 -1.83 23.86 12.16
C GLY A 6 -2.09 24.27 10.71
N ILE A 7 -1.07 24.12 9.86
CA ILE A 7 -1.25 24.20 8.40
C ILE A 7 -1.71 22.81 7.95
N ASN A 8 -2.89 22.73 7.33
CA ASN A 8 -3.45 21.49 6.79
C ASN A 8 -3.36 21.50 5.26
N HIS A 9 -3.09 20.35 4.66
CA HIS A 9 -3.06 20.19 3.21
C HIS A 9 -4.40 19.65 2.70
N LEU A 10 -4.99 20.30 1.71
CA LEU A 10 -6.19 19.84 1.01
C LEU A 10 -5.82 19.59 -0.45
N THR A 11 -6.06 18.38 -0.94
CA THR A 11 -5.80 17.99 -2.33
C THR A 11 -7.13 17.84 -3.05
N LEU A 12 -7.25 18.43 -4.24
CA LEU A 12 -8.45 18.42 -5.07
C LEU A 12 -8.04 18.05 -6.50
N GLU A 13 -8.84 17.21 -7.16
CA GLU A 13 -8.73 17.00 -8.61
C GLU A 13 -9.60 18.06 -9.31
N ALA A 14 -9.00 18.87 -10.18
CA ALA A 14 -9.66 20.01 -10.81
C ALA A 14 -9.16 20.22 -12.25
N SER A 15 -10.02 20.73 -13.12
CA SER A 15 -9.61 21.25 -14.43
C SER A 15 -8.83 22.56 -14.27
N GLU A 16 -8.14 22.99 -15.33
CA GLU A 16 -7.45 24.30 -15.37
C GLU A 16 -8.42 25.46 -15.07
N GLU A 17 -9.61 25.44 -15.66
CA GLU A 17 -10.67 26.42 -15.42
C GLU A 17 -11.10 26.47 -13.95
N ALA A 18 -11.26 25.29 -13.32
CA ALA A 18 -11.61 25.20 -11.91
C ALA A 18 -10.47 25.68 -11.00
N PHE A 19 -9.22 25.44 -11.38
CA PHE A 19 -8.05 25.95 -10.67
C PHE A 19 -7.96 27.48 -10.74
N GLU A 20 -8.17 28.08 -11.91
CA GLU A 20 -8.23 29.54 -12.07
C GLU A 20 -9.35 30.16 -11.23
N TYR A 21 -10.52 29.50 -11.19
CA TYR A 21 -11.63 29.94 -10.38
C TYR A 21 -11.29 29.93 -8.88
N LEU A 22 -10.66 28.85 -8.38
CA LEU A 22 -10.21 28.78 -6.98
C LEU A 22 -9.17 29.87 -6.65
N GLN A 23 -8.26 30.17 -7.57
CA GLN A 23 -7.31 31.28 -7.42
C GLN A 23 -8.00 32.65 -7.33
N ALA A 24 -9.06 32.87 -8.12
CA ALA A 24 -9.83 34.09 -8.07
C ALA A 24 -10.57 34.24 -6.72
N LEU A 25 -11.18 33.15 -6.23
CA LEU A 25 -11.84 33.12 -4.92
C LEU A 25 -10.87 33.33 -3.76
N LEU A 26 -9.63 32.83 -3.88
CA LEU A 26 -8.59 33.07 -2.87
C LEU A 26 -8.23 34.57 -2.83
N LYS A 27 -8.07 35.20 -4.00
CA LYS A 27 -7.74 36.64 -4.09
C LYS A 27 -8.85 37.55 -3.58
N SER A 28 -10.11 37.16 -3.76
CA SER A 28 -11.26 37.91 -3.23
C SER A 28 -11.52 37.66 -1.74
N GLY A 29 -10.96 36.58 -1.17
CA GLY A 29 -11.21 36.15 0.20
C GLY A 29 -12.45 35.27 0.36
N GLU A 30 -13.29 35.18 -0.67
CA GLU A 30 -14.52 34.36 -0.69
C GLU A 30 -14.23 32.88 -0.44
N LEU A 31 -13.07 32.39 -0.86
CA LEU A 31 -12.69 30.99 -0.63
C LEU A 31 -12.62 30.64 0.86
N SER A 32 -12.11 31.56 1.69
CA SER A 32 -12.03 31.35 3.13
C SER A 32 -13.40 31.45 3.81
N GLU A 33 -14.27 32.35 3.31
CA GLU A 33 -15.64 32.48 3.80
C GLU A 33 -16.46 31.23 3.51
N LEU A 34 -16.34 30.71 2.28
CA LEU A 34 -17.07 29.53 1.83
C LEU A 34 -16.69 28.27 2.60
N LEU A 35 -15.40 28.09 2.91
CA LEU A 35 -14.91 26.90 3.62
C LEU A 35 -14.95 27.05 5.15
N GLY A 36 -15.22 28.26 5.68
CA GLY A 36 -15.17 28.54 7.11
C GLY A 36 -13.79 28.35 7.75
N VAL A 37 -12.72 28.34 6.92
CA VAL A 37 -11.32 28.19 7.35
C VAL A 37 -10.44 29.19 6.60
N SER A 38 -9.33 29.60 7.22
CA SER A 38 -8.37 30.48 6.57
C SER A 38 -7.59 29.70 5.51
N VAL A 39 -7.82 30.03 4.23
CA VAL A 39 -7.05 29.49 3.12
C VAL A 39 -5.89 30.43 2.83
N LEU A 40 -4.67 29.92 2.92
CA LEU A 40 -3.45 30.72 2.80
C LEU A 40 -2.85 30.67 1.40
N ASP A 41 -3.09 29.59 0.66
CA ASP A 41 -2.50 29.34 -0.66
C ASP A 41 -3.36 28.36 -1.46
N VAL A 42 -3.35 28.51 -2.78
CA VAL A 42 -3.91 27.59 -3.78
C VAL A 42 -2.89 27.48 -4.90
N ARG A 43 -2.19 26.36 -4.95
CA ARG A 43 -1.13 26.11 -5.94
C ARG A 43 -1.37 24.80 -6.66
N GLU A 44 -1.01 24.79 -7.93
CA GLU A 44 -0.90 23.55 -8.68
C GLU A 44 0.33 22.81 -8.16
N ILE A 45 0.14 21.56 -7.78
CA ILE A 45 1.24 20.71 -7.33
C ILE A 45 1.65 19.88 -8.55
N PRO A 46 2.90 19.97 -9.01
CA PRO A 46 3.39 19.15 -10.11
C PRO A 46 3.12 17.67 -9.82
N ILE A 47 2.73 16.88 -10.83
CA ILE A 47 2.48 15.44 -10.68
C ILE A 47 3.69 14.70 -10.06
N THR A 48 4.90 15.25 -10.21
CA THR A 48 6.12 14.74 -9.58
C THR A 48 6.14 14.92 -8.05
N GLU A 49 5.50 15.96 -7.51
CA GLU A 49 5.32 16.20 -6.08
C GLU A 49 4.08 15.48 -5.51
N THR A 50 3.03 15.24 -6.32
CA THR A 50 1.90 14.38 -5.90
C THR A 50 2.34 12.92 -5.68
N LYS A 51 3.35 12.44 -6.43
CA LYS A 51 4.02 11.15 -6.16
C LYS A 51 4.57 11.03 -4.74
N ALA A 52 4.98 12.13 -4.09
CA ALA A 52 5.47 12.12 -2.72
C ALA A 52 4.32 12.20 -1.68
N LEU A 53 3.20 12.83 -2.04
CA LEU A 53 2.01 12.93 -1.18
C LEU A 53 1.18 11.64 -1.17
N ASN A 54 1.21 10.87 -2.26
CA ASN A 54 0.51 9.59 -2.41
C ASN A 54 1.40 8.38 -2.06
N GLN A 55 2.57 8.61 -1.46
CA GLN A 55 3.45 7.57 -0.91
C GLN A 55 3.14 7.34 0.56
N ILE A 56 2.44 6.25 0.85
CA ILE A 56 2.21 5.79 2.21
C ILE A 56 3.31 4.80 2.54
N LYS A 57 4.33 5.27 3.27
CA LYS A 57 5.28 4.34 3.90
C LYS A 57 4.66 3.77 5.15
N GLN A 58 4.66 2.45 5.26
CA GLN A 58 4.28 1.80 6.51
C GLN A 58 5.33 2.13 7.59
N PRO A 59 4.90 2.45 8.82
CA PRO A 59 5.75 3.07 9.83
C PRO A 59 6.80 2.15 10.44
N GLU A 60 6.67 0.82 10.28
CA GLU A 60 7.55 -0.17 10.92
C GLU A 60 8.23 -1.04 9.86
N ASN A 61 9.54 -1.22 9.99
CA ASN A 61 10.29 -2.18 9.20
C ASN A 61 9.96 -3.59 9.70
N VAL A 62 9.60 -4.49 8.81
CA VAL A 62 9.13 -5.84 9.17
C VAL A 62 10.31 -6.81 9.15
N ASN A 63 10.56 -7.49 10.26
CA ASN A 63 11.61 -8.48 10.38
C ASN A 63 11.05 -9.89 10.17
N LEU A 64 11.32 -10.47 9.01
CA LEU A 64 10.79 -11.77 8.65
C LEU A 64 11.46 -12.91 9.43
N ARG A 65 12.70 -12.75 9.92
CA ARG A 65 13.33 -13.74 10.82
C ARG A 65 12.53 -13.93 12.11
N GLN A 66 11.93 -12.87 12.65
CA GLN A 66 11.10 -12.96 13.86
C GLN A 66 9.86 -13.82 13.66
N TRP A 67 9.33 -13.89 12.44
CA TRP A 67 8.14 -14.68 12.14
C TRP A 67 8.36 -16.17 12.34
N PHE A 68 9.57 -16.67 12.07
CA PHE A 68 9.96 -18.06 12.34
C PHE A 68 9.98 -18.38 13.84
N ALA A 69 10.14 -17.38 14.69
CA ALA A 69 10.01 -17.50 16.14
C ALA A 69 8.58 -17.22 16.64
N GLY A 70 7.62 -17.03 15.73
CA GLY A 70 6.22 -16.72 16.06
C GLY A 70 5.97 -15.28 16.50
N MET A 71 6.98 -14.40 16.43
CA MET A 71 6.86 -12.98 16.72
C MET A 71 6.49 -12.24 15.44
N VAL A 72 5.39 -11.49 15.45
CA VAL A 72 4.81 -10.85 14.26
C VAL A 72 4.46 -9.40 14.60
N GLU A 73 4.84 -8.48 13.73
CA GLU A 73 4.62 -7.04 13.90
C GLU A 73 3.13 -6.67 13.86
N ALA A 74 2.82 -5.51 14.43
CA ALA A 74 1.46 -4.99 14.46
C ALA A 74 0.92 -4.78 13.03
N GLY A 75 -0.36 -5.14 12.82
CA GLY A 75 -1.02 -5.02 11.51
C GLY A 75 -0.82 -6.22 10.57
N TRP A 76 0.10 -7.12 10.88
CA TRP A 76 0.23 -8.42 10.21
C TRP A 76 -0.63 -9.47 10.92
N LEU A 77 -1.63 -9.98 10.22
CA LEU A 77 -2.63 -10.90 10.74
C LEU A 77 -2.51 -12.26 10.07
N ALA A 78 -3.16 -13.26 10.66
CA ALA A 78 -3.43 -14.52 9.98
C ALA A 78 -4.34 -14.24 8.76
N ILE A 79 -4.12 -14.95 7.66
CA ILE A 79 -4.78 -14.65 6.38
C ILE A 79 -6.30 -14.81 6.46
N GLU A 80 -6.78 -15.73 7.28
CA GLU A 80 -8.19 -16.02 7.53
C GLU A 80 -8.91 -14.88 8.26
N GLN A 81 -8.18 -13.93 8.84
CA GLN A 81 -8.76 -12.73 9.42
C GLN A 81 -9.05 -11.65 8.37
N LEU A 82 -8.46 -11.76 7.17
CA LEU A 82 -8.60 -10.77 6.10
C LEU A 82 -9.35 -11.30 4.88
N LEU A 83 -9.12 -12.55 4.48
CA LEU A 83 -9.72 -13.14 3.28
C LEU A 83 -10.86 -14.11 3.62
N ASP A 84 -11.84 -14.21 2.72
CA ASP A 84 -12.92 -15.17 2.85
C ASP A 84 -12.38 -16.62 2.71
N PRO A 85 -12.97 -17.62 3.39
CA PRO A 85 -12.49 -19.00 3.34
C PRO A 85 -12.34 -19.57 1.92
N GLN A 86 -13.24 -19.20 1.00
CA GLN A 86 -13.15 -19.61 -0.41
C GLN A 86 -11.91 -19.02 -1.11
N GLN A 87 -11.55 -17.77 -0.82
CA GLN A 87 -10.35 -17.15 -1.38
C GLN A 87 -9.09 -17.83 -0.84
N VAL A 88 -9.08 -18.15 0.47
CA VAL A 88 -7.98 -18.88 1.10
C VAL A 88 -7.83 -20.27 0.47
N GLU A 89 -8.93 -21.02 0.29
CA GLU A 89 -8.89 -22.34 -0.32
C GLU A 89 -8.39 -22.30 -1.79
N LEU A 90 -8.88 -21.34 -2.59
CA LEU A 90 -8.48 -21.20 -3.98
C LEU A 90 -6.99 -20.83 -4.16
N ALA A 91 -6.44 -20.03 -3.24
CA ALA A 91 -5.07 -19.55 -3.34
C ALA A 91 -4.04 -20.43 -2.59
N PHE A 92 -4.48 -21.19 -1.58
CA PHE A 92 -3.61 -21.91 -0.65
C PHE A 92 -3.95 -23.38 -0.46
N GLY A 93 -5.04 -23.89 -1.05
CA GLY A 93 -5.50 -25.28 -0.90
C GLY A 93 -4.49 -26.37 -1.28
N PHE A 94 -3.37 -26.00 -1.93
CA PHE A 94 -2.27 -26.89 -2.31
C PHE A 94 -0.92 -26.56 -1.65
N ARG A 95 -0.80 -25.45 -0.90
CA ARG A 95 0.45 -25.15 -0.19
C ARG A 95 0.40 -25.84 1.16
N ASN A 96 1.40 -26.68 1.44
CA ASN A 96 1.50 -27.48 2.66
C ASN A 96 1.10 -26.66 3.90
N ALA A 97 0.35 -27.28 4.81
CA ALA A 97 -0.16 -26.71 6.07
C ALA A 97 0.92 -26.24 7.08
N ILE A 98 2.15 -25.98 6.62
CA ILE A 98 3.34 -25.71 7.42
C ILE A 98 3.97 -24.35 7.08
N SER A 99 3.58 -23.70 5.98
CA SER A 99 4.12 -22.36 5.64
C SER A 99 3.66 -21.28 6.62
N ILE A 100 4.54 -20.32 6.90
CA ILE A 100 4.17 -19.11 7.64
C ILE A 100 3.49 -18.16 6.67
N VAL A 101 2.21 -17.88 6.90
CA VAL A 101 1.42 -16.95 6.06
C VAL A 101 0.92 -15.81 6.93
N ARG A 102 1.28 -14.58 6.53
CA ARG A 102 0.80 -13.35 7.17
C ARG A 102 0.31 -12.38 6.13
N ALA A 103 -0.73 -11.64 6.50
CA ALA A 103 -1.38 -10.70 5.61
C ALA A 103 -1.60 -9.36 6.32
N GLN A 104 -1.40 -8.27 5.59
CA GLN A 104 -1.67 -6.92 6.04
C GLN A 104 -2.67 -6.27 5.08
N LYS A 105 -3.71 -5.63 5.63
CA LYS A 105 -4.64 -4.83 4.84
C LYS A 105 -3.94 -3.54 4.39
N ILE A 106 -3.96 -3.31 3.09
CA ILE A 106 -3.53 -2.06 2.47
C ILE A 106 -4.76 -1.33 1.95
N ASP A 107 -4.92 -0.07 2.37
CA ASP A 107 -5.93 0.81 1.79
C ASP A 107 -5.32 1.60 0.63
N LEU A 108 -5.80 1.34 -0.59
CA LEU A 108 -5.40 2.06 -1.80
C LEU A 108 -6.38 3.20 -2.13
N GLY A 109 -7.46 3.34 -1.36
CA GLY A 109 -8.48 4.36 -1.56
C GLY A 109 -8.28 5.56 -0.66
N MET A 110 -8.03 6.73 -1.24
CA MET A 110 -8.22 7.99 -0.52
C MET A 110 -9.71 8.35 -0.53
N GLN A 111 -10.40 8.00 0.57
CA GLN A 111 -11.67 8.59 1.03
C GLN A 111 -13.04 8.03 0.57
N LEU A 112 -13.25 7.42 -0.61
CA LEU A 112 -14.63 7.03 -1.00
C LEU A 112 -14.81 5.65 -1.68
N ALA A 113 -13.78 5.08 -2.33
CA ALA A 113 -13.95 3.88 -3.15
C ALA A 113 -13.71 2.52 -2.43
N ARG A 114 -13.22 2.51 -1.17
CA ARG A 114 -12.86 1.29 -0.43
C ARG A 114 -12.08 0.26 -1.28
N GLU A 115 -11.16 0.72 -2.13
CA GLU A 115 -10.26 -0.15 -2.88
C GLU A 115 -9.14 -0.61 -1.93
N SER A 116 -9.48 -1.54 -1.04
CA SER A 116 -8.50 -2.20 -0.16
C SER A 116 -8.06 -3.52 -0.76
N VAL A 117 -6.81 -3.87 -0.52
CA VAL A 117 -6.22 -5.16 -0.88
C VAL A 117 -5.51 -5.76 0.32
N ALA A 118 -5.29 -7.07 0.32
CA ALA A 118 -4.41 -7.72 1.27
C ALA A 118 -3.04 -7.94 0.64
N LEU A 119 -2.00 -7.39 1.25
CA LEU A 119 -0.62 -7.79 1.00
C LEU A 119 -0.34 -9.04 1.82
N VAL A 120 0.02 -10.14 1.16
CA VAL A 120 0.30 -11.42 1.80
C VAL A 120 1.77 -11.76 1.59
N VAL A 121 2.42 -12.20 2.67
CA VAL A 121 3.78 -12.73 2.65
C VAL A 121 3.74 -14.18 3.12
N ILE A 122 4.38 -15.06 2.36
CA ILE A 122 4.44 -16.50 2.58
C ILE A 122 5.92 -16.87 2.70
N LEU A 123 6.26 -17.55 3.78
CA LEU A 123 7.60 -18.08 4.05
C LEU A 123 7.54 -19.61 4.23
N PRO A 124 8.67 -20.30 4.02
CA PRO A 124 8.83 -21.68 4.47
C PRO A 124 8.62 -21.83 5.99
N PRO A 125 8.40 -23.06 6.48
CA PRO A 125 8.26 -23.33 7.93
C PRO A 125 9.52 -23.02 8.73
N GLU A 126 10.68 -23.16 8.11
CA GLU A 126 12.00 -23.00 8.70
C GLU A 126 12.83 -22.10 7.80
N ALA A 127 13.74 -21.35 8.42
CA ALA A 127 14.60 -20.42 7.71
C ALA A 127 15.96 -21.07 7.47
N ASP A 128 16.36 -21.19 6.22
CA ASP A 128 17.73 -21.53 5.84
C ASP A 128 18.61 -20.26 5.79
N GLU A 129 19.85 -20.38 5.27
CA GLU A 129 20.74 -19.23 5.02
C GLU A 129 20.13 -18.24 4.02
N GLU A 130 19.38 -18.77 3.05
CA GLU A 130 18.65 -18.04 2.03
C GLU A 130 17.18 -18.42 2.13
N VAL A 131 16.33 -17.42 2.36
CA VAL A 131 14.89 -17.60 2.61
C VAL A 131 14.12 -17.38 1.32
N ASP A 132 13.36 -18.38 0.89
CA ASP A 132 12.40 -18.25 -0.20
C ASP A 132 11.17 -17.47 0.25
N ILE A 133 10.83 -16.41 -0.48
CA ILE A 133 9.78 -15.47 -0.11
C ILE A 133 8.80 -15.37 -1.27
N VAL A 134 7.52 -15.56 -0.96
CA VAL A 134 6.43 -15.31 -1.90
C VAL A 134 5.60 -14.15 -1.39
N VAL A 135 5.42 -13.15 -2.24
CA VAL A 135 4.59 -11.98 -1.94
C VAL A 135 3.41 -11.96 -2.89
N GLN A 136 2.21 -11.76 -2.35
CA GLN A 136 0.97 -11.73 -3.11
C GLN A 136 0.12 -10.52 -2.75
N VAL A 137 -0.73 -10.11 -3.70
CA VAL A 137 -1.78 -9.12 -3.45
C VAL A 137 -3.13 -9.73 -3.80
N HIS A 138 -4.06 -9.71 -2.85
CA HIS A 138 -5.43 -10.24 -2.98
C HIS A 138 -6.48 -9.13 -2.84
N PRO A 139 -7.63 -9.22 -3.50
CA PRO A 139 -8.72 -8.28 -3.32
C PRO A 139 -9.39 -8.47 -1.96
N LEU A 140 -9.85 -7.36 -1.34
CA LEU A 140 -10.67 -7.39 -0.13
C LEU A 140 -12.09 -6.92 -0.42
N GLY A 141 -13.08 -7.74 -0.04
CA GLY A 141 -14.50 -7.46 -0.24
C GLY A 141 -14.96 -7.55 -1.71
N GLN A 142 -14.10 -8.03 -2.61
CA GLN A 142 -14.37 -8.26 -4.02
C GLN A 142 -13.71 -9.56 -4.48
N THR A 143 -14.18 -10.13 -5.59
CA THR A 143 -13.68 -11.42 -6.10
C THR A 143 -12.37 -11.29 -6.87
N HIS A 144 -12.18 -10.18 -7.59
CA HIS A 144 -11.02 -9.94 -8.44
C HIS A 144 -10.30 -8.65 -8.00
N LEU A 145 -9.01 -8.57 -8.29
CA LEU A 145 -8.25 -7.34 -8.09
C LEU A 145 -8.78 -6.22 -9.00
N PRO A 146 -8.75 -4.95 -8.53
CA PRO A 146 -8.90 -3.82 -9.42
C PRO A 146 -7.91 -3.92 -10.58
N GLN A 147 -8.35 -3.60 -11.79
CA GLN A 147 -7.50 -3.69 -12.97
C GLN A 147 -6.32 -2.71 -12.84
N GLY A 148 -5.11 -3.21 -13.09
CA GLY A 148 -3.91 -2.39 -13.10
C GLY A 148 -3.27 -2.12 -11.74
N VAL A 149 -3.67 -2.83 -10.67
CA VAL A 149 -2.85 -2.93 -9.45
C VAL A 149 -1.48 -3.45 -9.83
N GLN A 150 -0.43 -2.80 -9.37
CA GLN A 150 0.95 -3.23 -9.55
C GLN A 150 1.53 -3.68 -8.22
N LEU A 151 2.29 -4.77 -8.24
CA LEU A 151 3.10 -5.26 -7.14
C LEU A 151 4.56 -5.14 -7.55
N LEU A 152 5.37 -4.55 -6.68
CA LEU A 152 6.79 -4.31 -6.89
C LEU A 152 7.61 -4.87 -5.73
N VAL A 153 8.72 -5.53 -6.04
CA VAL A 153 9.77 -5.86 -5.07
C VAL A 153 11.06 -5.20 -5.53
N SER A 154 11.74 -4.48 -4.65
CA SER A 154 13.01 -3.81 -4.95
C SER A 154 14.04 -4.07 -3.85
N ASP A 155 15.26 -4.44 -4.24
CA ASP A 155 16.40 -4.60 -3.32
C ASP A 155 17.29 -3.35 -3.28
N LYS A 156 18.28 -3.34 -2.38
CA LYS A 156 19.28 -2.26 -2.27
C LYS A 156 20.27 -2.20 -3.44
N SER A 157 20.35 -3.26 -4.24
CA SER A 157 21.24 -3.36 -5.41
C SER A 157 20.61 -2.74 -6.68
N GLY A 158 19.33 -2.35 -6.61
CA GLY A 158 18.57 -1.81 -7.73
C GLY A 158 17.91 -2.88 -8.60
N ASN A 159 17.92 -4.15 -8.18
CA ASN A 159 17.12 -5.17 -8.83
C ASN A 159 15.65 -4.99 -8.46
N GLN A 160 14.79 -5.23 -9.44
CA GLN A 160 13.36 -5.02 -9.28
C GLN A 160 12.57 -6.12 -9.99
N LEU A 161 11.57 -6.64 -9.29
CA LEU A 161 10.57 -7.56 -9.81
C LEU A 161 9.21 -6.88 -9.81
N GLU A 162 8.39 -7.13 -10.83
CA GLU A 162 7.06 -6.53 -10.95
C GLU A 162 5.99 -7.49 -11.47
N ALA A 163 4.77 -7.31 -10.98
CA ALA A 163 3.56 -7.94 -11.51
C ALA A 163 2.43 -6.91 -11.62
N ARG A 164 1.49 -7.11 -12.54
CA ARG A 164 0.33 -6.22 -12.74
C ARG A 164 -0.96 -7.02 -12.96
N SER A 165 -2.03 -6.62 -12.28
CA SER A 165 -3.34 -7.27 -12.37
C SER A 165 -4.09 -6.92 -13.65
N ARG A 166 -4.88 -7.88 -14.12
CA ARG A 166 -5.85 -7.80 -15.21
C ARG A 166 -7.26 -8.00 -14.65
N GLU A 167 -8.30 -7.81 -15.49
CA GLU A 167 -9.71 -7.77 -15.06
C GLU A 167 -10.22 -9.02 -14.30
N ALA A 168 -9.59 -10.18 -14.49
CA ALA A 168 -10.00 -11.45 -13.88
C ALA A 168 -8.93 -12.08 -12.97
N ASP A 169 -7.90 -11.32 -12.61
CA ASP A 169 -6.87 -11.85 -11.71
C ASP A 169 -7.39 -11.82 -10.25
N ASN A 170 -7.54 -13.00 -9.66
CA ASN A 170 -7.91 -13.15 -8.24
C ASN A 170 -6.76 -12.74 -7.29
N PHE A 171 -5.52 -12.80 -7.77
CA PHE A 171 -4.34 -12.28 -7.10
C PHE A 171 -3.19 -12.07 -8.10
N ILE A 172 -2.17 -11.31 -7.70
CA ILE A 172 -0.88 -11.24 -8.37
C ILE A 172 0.23 -11.64 -7.40
N GLN A 173 1.36 -12.11 -7.92
CA GLN A 173 2.42 -12.72 -7.12
C GLN A 173 3.82 -12.39 -7.66
N LEU A 174 4.79 -12.28 -6.75
CA LEU A 174 6.22 -12.37 -7.04
C LEU A 174 6.88 -13.38 -6.09
N GLU A 175 7.90 -14.08 -6.59
CA GLU A 175 8.71 -15.04 -5.84
C GLU A 175 10.19 -14.67 -5.99
N PHE A 176 10.94 -14.70 -4.89
CA PHE A 176 12.37 -14.38 -4.84
C PHE A 176 12.97 -14.94 -3.55
N SER A 177 14.29 -14.91 -3.44
CA SER A 177 15.02 -15.31 -2.25
C SER A 177 15.83 -14.14 -1.68
N ALA A 178 16.07 -14.16 -0.36
CA ALA A 178 16.93 -13.19 0.30
C ALA A 178 17.69 -13.81 1.48
N LYS A 179 18.91 -13.35 1.71
CA LYS A 179 19.81 -13.84 2.77
C LYS A 179 19.65 -13.07 4.08
N ASP A 180 20.16 -13.66 5.15
CA ASP A 180 20.22 -12.98 6.45
C ASP A 180 20.84 -11.58 6.37
N GLY A 181 20.15 -10.59 6.93
CA GLY A 181 20.56 -9.19 6.94
C GLY A 181 20.30 -8.43 5.64
N GLU A 182 19.80 -9.08 4.58
CA GLU A 182 19.35 -8.38 3.38
C GLU A 182 18.02 -7.66 3.63
N SER A 183 17.83 -6.53 2.94
CA SER A 183 16.59 -5.76 3.03
C SER A 183 16.03 -5.50 1.65
N PHE A 184 14.72 -5.53 1.56
CA PHE A 184 13.98 -5.24 0.34
C PHE A 184 12.72 -4.46 0.69
N SER A 185 12.14 -3.81 -0.30
CA SER A 185 10.86 -3.12 -0.18
C SER A 185 9.82 -3.80 -1.06
N VAL A 186 8.60 -3.89 -0.55
CA VAL A 186 7.42 -4.24 -1.35
C VAL A 186 6.58 -3.00 -1.54
N THR A 187 6.23 -2.69 -2.78
CA THR A 187 5.35 -1.55 -3.09
C THR A 187 4.10 -2.04 -3.84
N VAL A 188 2.93 -1.68 -3.32
CA VAL A 188 1.64 -1.88 -3.99
C VAL A 188 1.17 -0.55 -4.56
N ILE A 189 0.81 -0.54 -5.84
CA ILE A 189 0.47 0.67 -6.60
C ILE A 189 -0.89 0.51 -7.26
N LEU A 190 -1.74 1.51 -7.14
CA LEU A 190 -2.95 1.63 -7.95
C LEU A 190 -3.16 3.09 -8.33
N LYS A 191 -3.20 3.36 -9.63
CA LYS A 191 -3.24 4.71 -10.20
C LYS A 191 -2.07 5.55 -9.66
N GLU A 192 -2.34 6.48 -8.76
CA GLU A 192 -1.36 7.40 -8.18
C GLU A 192 -0.93 7.01 -6.76
N VAL A 193 -1.70 6.14 -6.10
CA VAL A 193 -1.45 5.70 -4.73
C VAL A 193 -0.37 4.63 -4.72
N ARG A 194 0.61 4.82 -3.84
CA ARG A 194 1.75 3.92 -3.64
C ARG A 194 1.87 3.62 -2.16
N VAL A 195 1.78 2.36 -1.79
CA VAL A 195 2.01 1.92 -0.41
C VAL A 195 3.26 1.06 -0.39
N THR A 196 4.26 1.48 0.39
CA THR A 196 5.55 0.79 0.48
C THR A 196 5.75 0.26 1.89
N GLN A 197 6.13 -1.02 1.97
CA GLN A 197 6.52 -1.71 3.19
C GLN A 197 7.97 -2.17 3.05
N GLU A 198 8.80 -1.79 4.02
CA GLU A 198 10.19 -2.24 4.11
C GLU A 198 10.26 -3.55 4.89
N PHE A 199 11.13 -4.46 4.45
CA PHE A 199 11.40 -5.74 5.10
C PHE A 199 12.90 -5.93 5.30
N ILE A 200 13.24 -6.64 6.37
CA ILE A 200 14.56 -7.22 6.60
C ILE A 200 14.39 -8.73 6.85
N ILE A 201 15.30 -9.52 6.29
CA ILE A 201 15.49 -10.92 6.69
C ILE A 201 16.29 -10.90 7.98
#